data_AF-A0A9D8A244-F1
#
_entry.id   AF-A0A9D8A244-F1
#
_cell.length_a   1.000
_cell.length_b   1.000
_cell.length_c   1.000
_cell.angle_alpha   90.00
_cell.angle_beta   90.00
_cell.angle_gamma   90.00
#
_symmetry.space_group_name_H-M   'P 1'
#
loop_
_entity.id
_entity.type
_entity.pdbx_description
1 polymer ?
#
loop_
_entity_poly.entity_id
_entity_poly.type
_entity_poly.pdbx_seq_one_letter_code
_entity_poly.pdbx_strand_id
1 'polypeptide(L)'
;MKLPKSIISASAVAIFLSLTVSAPVQADGAKLYATKTCFGCHGKDAKTPLLPIYPKLAGQSADYAYNQMQDIKSGARSNGNTAAMKGIMGLVNDAEMREIANWLATQ
;
A
#
# COMPACT_ATOMS: atom_id res chain seq x y z
N MET A 1 -41.45 32.29 -59.06
CA MET A 1 -41.67 31.81 -57.68
C MET A 1 -40.42 31.07 -57.22
N LYS A 2 -39.73 31.63 -56.20
CA LYS A 2 -38.88 31.00 -55.15
C LYS A 2 -37.75 30.02 -55.53
N LEU A 3 -36.52 30.46 -55.25
CA LEU A 3 -35.34 29.64 -54.92
C LEU A 3 -35.56 28.80 -53.64
N PRO A 4 -34.84 27.68 -53.48
CA PRO A 4 -34.17 27.39 -52.20
C PRO A 4 -32.68 27.06 -52.44
N LYS A 5 -31.72 27.84 -51.95
CA LYS A 5 -31.11 27.86 -50.59
C LYS A 5 -30.46 26.53 -50.18
N SER A 6 -29.12 26.57 -50.19
CA SER A 6 -28.12 25.61 -49.70
C SER A 6 -28.46 24.89 -48.40
N ILE A 7 -27.97 23.66 -48.24
CA ILE A 7 -27.48 23.17 -46.94
C ILE A 7 -26.26 22.25 -47.17
N ILE A 8 -25.06 22.79 -46.95
CA ILE A 8 -23.82 22.03 -46.80
C ILE A 8 -23.91 21.41 -45.39
N SER A 9 -24.07 20.09 -45.31
CA SER A 9 -24.17 19.38 -44.03
C SER A 9 -22.76 19.16 -43.46
N ALA A 10 -22.28 20.11 -42.65
CA ALA A 10 -21.04 19.96 -41.90
C ALA A 10 -21.23 18.91 -40.79
N SER A 11 -20.70 17.70 -41.01
CA SER A 11 -20.65 16.67 -39.96
C SER A 11 -19.57 17.06 -38.94
N ALA A 12 -19.99 17.57 -37.79
CA ALA A 12 -19.11 17.80 -36.65
C ALA A 12 -18.69 16.45 -36.06
N VAL A 13 -17.47 16.01 -36.37
CA VAL A 13 -16.83 14.86 -35.71
C VAL A 13 -16.44 15.31 -34.30
N ALA A 14 -17.25 14.93 -33.31
CA ALA A 14 -16.92 15.10 -31.91
C ALA A 14 -15.83 14.08 -31.53
N ILE A 15 -14.59 14.54 -31.44
CA ILE A 15 -13.46 13.75 -30.92
C ILE A 15 -13.64 13.65 -29.41
N PHE A 16 -14.15 12.51 -28.94
CA PHE A 16 -14.14 12.16 -27.52
C PHE A 16 -12.71 11.79 -27.12
N LEU A 17 -12.02 12.72 -26.46
CA LEU A 17 -10.72 12.48 -25.85
C LEU A 17 -10.91 11.59 -24.61
N SER A 18 -10.69 10.29 -24.75
CA SER A 18 -10.72 9.34 -23.63
C SER A 18 -9.53 9.63 -22.71
N LEU A 19 -9.76 10.28 -21.56
CA LEU A 19 -8.78 10.31 -20.48
C LEU A 19 -8.74 8.94 -19.80
N THR A 20 -7.70 8.17 -20.05
CA THR A 20 -7.39 6.99 -19.24
C THR A 20 -6.85 7.47 -17.89
N VAL A 21 -7.68 7.40 -16.85
CA VAL A 21 -7.22 7.57 -15.48
C VAL A 21 -6.40 6.33 -15.11
N SER A 22 -5.07 6.47 -15.09
CA SER A 22 -4.19 5.46 -14.54
C SER A 22 -4.35 5.46 -13.02
N ALA A 23 -4.97 4.41 -12.47
CA ALA A 23 -4.97 4.19 -11.03
C ALA A 23 -3.52 3.98 -10.54
N PRO A 24 -3.15 4.47 -9.35
CA PRO A 24 -1.84 4.17 -8.78
C PRO A 24 -1.69 2.66 -8.62
N VAL A 25 -0.56 2.12 -9.07
CA VAL A 25 -0.20 0.71 -8.86
C VAL A 25 -0.04 0.50 -7.36
N GLN A 26 -0.97 -0.25 -6.76
CA GLN A 26 -0.87 -0.66 -5.36
C GLN A 26 0.39 -1.51 -5.19
N ALA A 27 1.26 -1.17 -4.24
CA ALA A 27 2.45 -1.95 -3.97
C ALA A 27 2.06 -3.30 -3.34
N ASP A 28 2.69 -4.39 -3.76
CA ASP A 28 2.43 -5.73 -3.21
C ASP A 28 2.97 -5.83 -1.76
N GLY A 29 2.06 -5.92 -0.79
CA GLY A 29 2.38 -6.02 0.63
C GLY A 29 3.26 -7.23 0.99
N ALA A 30 3.10 -8.38 0.33
CA ALA A 30 3.94 -9.56 0.54
C ALA A 30 5.38 -9.30 0.09
N LYS A 31 5.51 -8.72 -1.11
CA LYS A 31 6.80 -8.32 -1.67
C LYS A 31 7.49 -7.25 -0.82
N LEU A 32 6.74 -6.27 -0.32
CA LEU A 32 7.26 -5.26 0.59
C LEU A 32 7.75 -5.90 1.89
N TYR A 33 6.94 -6.75 2.52
CA TYR A 33 7.33 -7.46 3.74
C TYR A 33 8.62 -8.27 3.56
N ALA A 34 8.79 -8.91 2.40
CA ALA A 34 10.02 -9.59 2.04
C ALA A 34 11.20 -8.61 1.86
N THR A 35 11.07 -7.64 0.96
CA THR A 35 12.17 -6.75 0.56
C THR A 35 12.59 -5.76 1.66
N LYS A 36 11.71 -5.45 2.61
CA LYS A 36 11.95 -4.55 3.75
C LYS A 36 12.43 -5.31 5.00
N THR A 37 12.88 -6.56 4.82
CA THR A 37 13.52 -7.43 5.81
C THR A 37 12.66 -7.81 7.02
N CYS A 38 11.34 -7.56 6.97
CA CYS A 38 10.41 -7.85 8.07
C CYS A 38 10.45 -9.34 8.46
N PHE A 39 10.53 -10.22 7.47
CA PHE A 39 10.60 -11.66 7.66
C PHE A 39 11.83 -12.13 8.46
N GLY A 40 12.90 -11.32 8.51
CA GLY A 40 14.14 -11.67 9.19
C GLY A 40 13.94 -11.93 10.68
N CYS A 41 12.95 -11.28 11.30
CA CYS A 41 12.59 -11.50 12.70
C CYS A 41 11.20 -12.15 12.83
N HIS A 42 10.24 -11.72 12.02
CA HIS A 42 8.82 -12.10 12.16
C HIS A 42 8.44 -13.36 11.39
N GLY A 43 9.38 -13.96 10.64
CA GLY A 43 9.15 -15.14 9.83
C GLY A 43 8.59 -14.82 8.45
N LYS A 44 8.80 -15.71 7.48
CA LYS A 44 8.34 -15.53 6.09
C LYS A 44 6.81 -15.52 5.96
N ASP A 45 6.13 -16.25 6.82
CA ASP A 45 4.67 -16.38 6.91
C ASP A 45 4.05 -15.40 7.91
N ALA A 46 4.86 -14.54 8.55
CA ALA A 46 4.45 -13.68 9.67
C ALA A 46 3.87 -14.42 10.89
N LYS A 47 3.82 -15.76 10.87
CA LYS A 47 3.18 -16.62 11.87
C LYS A 47 4.20 -17.37 12.72
N THR A 48 5.38 -17.61 12.17
CA THR A 48 6.47 -18.37 12.80
C THR A 48 7.72 -17.49 12.92
N PRO A 49 7.84 -16.71 14.02
CA PRO A 49 8.97 -15.81 14.22
C PRO A 49 10.28 -16.58 14.41
N LEU A 50 11.40 -15.94 14.09
CA LEU A 50 12.72 -16.58 14.17
C LEU A 50 13.11 -16.95 15.61
N LEU A 51 12.69 -16.14 16.58
CA LEU A 51 12.88 -16.36 18.01
C LEU A 51 11.58 -16.09 18.77
N PRO A 52 11.34 -16.77 19.91
CA PRO A 52 10.10 -16.60 20.70
C PRO A 52 9.84 -15.17 21.19
N ILE A 53 10.89 -14.34 21.26
CA ILE A 53 10.80 -12.95 21.71
C ILE A 53 10.21 -12.01 20.64
N TYR A 54 10.20 -12.42 19.37
CA TYR A 54 9.60 -11.65 18.29
C TYR A 54 8.10 -11.95 18.19
N PRO A 55 7.24 -10.92 18.07
CA PRO A 55 5.81 -11.14 17.99
C PRO A 55 5.42 -11.79 16.66
N LYS A 56 4.40 -12.64 16.71
CA LYS A 56 3.64 -13.12 15.55
C LYS A 56 2.79 -11.96 15.01
N LEU A 57 2.81 -11.76 13.70
CA LEU A 57 2.12 -10.65 13.03
C LEU A 57 0.96 -11.13 12.14
N ALA A 58 0.96 -12.40 11.70
CA ALA A 58 -0.10 -12.98 10.89
C ALA A 58 -1.47 -12.88 11.57
N GLY A 59 -2.49 -12.53 10.79
CA GLY A 59 -3.87 -12.37 11.23
C GLY A 59 -4.14 -11.10 12.05
N GLN A 60 -3.15 -10.23 12.22
CA GLN A 60 -3.36 -8.96 12.91
C GLN A 60 -4.19 -8.01 12.05
N SER A 61 -5.10 -7.27 12.67
CA SER A 61 -5.89 -6.24 11.96
C SER A 61 -4.98 -5.27 11.21
N ALA A 62 -5.36 -4.95 9.96
CA ALA A 62 -4.62 -4.00 9.13
C ALA A 62 -4.46 -2.65 9.83
N ASP A 63 -5.55 -2.10 10.41
CA ASP A 63 -5.49 -0.82 11.11
C ASP A 63 -4.59 -0.88 12.34
N TYR A 64 -4.62 -2.00 13.08
CA TYR A 64 -3.75 -2.16 14.22
C TYR A 64 -2.29 -2.23 13.78
N ALA A 65 -1.95 -3.07 12.81
CA ALA A 65 -0.59 -3.24 12.32
C ALA A 65 -0.03 -1.92 11.76
N TYR A 66 -0.83 -1.19 10.99
CA TYR A 66 -0.49 0.12 10.47
C TYR A 66 -0.19 1.12 11.59
N ASN A 67 -1.07 1.24 12.58
CA ASN A 67 -0.86 2.15 13.71
C ASN A 67 0.38 1.76 14.54
N GLN A 68 0.63 0.47 14.74
CA GLN A 68 1.85 0.03 15.43
C GLN A 68 3.13 0.41 14.67
N MET A 69 3.14 0.29 13.33
CA MET A 69 4.28 0.74 12.53
C MET A 69 4.47 2.25 12.63
N GLN A 70 3.39 3.04 12.59
CA GLN A 70 3.45 4.50 12.77
C GLN A 70 3.98 4.88 14.16
N ASP A 71 3.48 4.26 15.23
CA ASP A 71 3.87 4.56 16.60
C ASP A 71 5.35 4.22 16.85
N ILE A 72 5.83 3.11 16.29
CA ILE A 72 7.24 2.70 16.40
C ILE A 72 8.13 3.64 15.59
N LYS A 73 7.71 4.00 14.36
CA LYS A 73 8.47 4.89 13.46
C LYS A 73 8.63 6.29 14.08
N SER A 74 7.54 6.86 14.59
CA SER A 74 7.56 8.17 15.28
C SER A 74 8.28 8.11 16.62
N GLY A 75 8.27 6.96 17.28
CA GLY A 75 8.78 6.78 18.64
C GLY A 75 7.72 6.98 19.73
N ALA A 76 6.45 7.20 19.37
CA ALA A 76 5.33 7.18 20.31
C ALA A 76 5.26 5.84 21.07
N ARG A 77 5.61 4.73 20.40
CA ARG A 77 5.81 3.42 21.05
C ARG A 77 7.30 3.12 21.23
N SER A 78 7.75 3.11 22.48
CA SER A 78 9.17 2.98 22.88
C SER A 78 9.41 1.88 23.93
N ASN A 79 8.54 0.86 23.99
CA ASN A 79 8.62 -0.22 24.97
C ASN A 79 9.25 -1.52 24.42
N GLY A 80 9.78 -2.37 25.30
CA GLY A 80 10.30 -3.69 24.95
C GLY A 80 11.34 -3.64 23.82
N ASN A 81 11.12 -4.43 22.76
CA ASN A 81 12.06 -4.53 21.62
C ASN A 81 11.79 -3.51 20.50
N THR A 82 11.01 -2.44 20.73
CA THR A 82 10.72 -1.48 19.66
C THR A 82 11.94 -0.67 19.22
N ALA A 83 13.00 -0.60 20.03
CA ALA A 83 14.28 0.00 19.61
C ALA A 83 14.87 -0.69 18.37
N ALA A 84 14.87 -2.02 18.34
CA ALA A 84 15.32 -2.80 17.18
C ALA A 84 14.39 -2.59 15.97
N MET A 85 13.07 -2.58 16.21
CA MET A 85 12.09 -2.39 15.15
C MET A 85 12.10 -0.97 14.56
N LYS A 86 12.41 0.06 15.36
CA LYS A 86 12.48 1.45 14.92
C LYS A 86 13.49 1.66 13.80
N GLY A 87 14.63 0.97 13.85
CA GLY A 87 15.61 0.97 12.75
C GLY A 87 15.02 0.42 11.44
N ILE A 88 14.27 -0.67 11.52
CA ILE A 88 13.59 -1.29 10.37
C ILE A 88 12.49 -0.36 9.83
N MET A 89 11.77 0.34 10.70
CA MET A 89 10.75 1.32 10.28
C MET A 89 11.32 2.54 9.54
N GLY A 90 12.63 2.74 9.54
CA GLY A 90 13.30 3.68 8.64
C GLY A 90 13.22 3.30 7.16
N LEU A 91 12.99 2.01 6.84
CA LEU A 91 13.04 1.48 5.47
C LEU A 91 11.70 1.58 4.71
N VAL A 92 10.61 1.82 5.42
CA VAL A 92 9.24 1.84 4.87
C VAL A 92 8.64 3.24 4.91
N ASN A 93 7.95 3.67 3.86
CA ASN A 93 7.14 4.88 3.87
C ASN A 93 5.68 4.59 4.28
N ASP A 94 4.85 5.63 4.40
CA ASP A 94 3.46 5.50 4.85
C ASP A 94 2.59 4.58 3.98
N ALA A 95 2.68 4.74 2.66
CA ALA A 95 1.94 3.89 1.72
C ALA A 95 2.41 2.43 1.82
N GLU A 96 3.72 2.19 1.94
CA GLU A 96 4.27 0.85 2.12
C GLU A 96 3.83 0.22 3.47
N MET A 97 3.74 1.01 4.54
CA MET A 97 3.20 0.53 5.83
C MET A 97 1.75 0.08 5.69
N ARG A 98 0.92 0.82 4.94
CA ARG A 98 -0.48 0.41 4.70
C ARG A 98 -0.54 -0.93 3.94
N GLU A 99 0.28 -1.11 2.92
CA GLU A 99 0.29 -2.35 2.13
C GLU A 99 0.79 -3.56 2.91
N ILE A 100 1.85 -3.39 3.70
CA ILE A 100 2.33 -4.44 4.59
C ILE A 100 1.24 -4.81 5.60
N ALA A 101 0.54 -3.83 6.18
CA ALA A 101 -0.52 -4.07 7.14
C ALA A 101 -1.72 -4.81 6.52
N ASN A 102 -2.13 -4.43 5.31
CA ASN A 102 -3.20 -5.11 4.58
C ASN A 102 -2.83 -6.57 4.31
N TRP A 103 -1.60 -6.83 3.89
CA TRP A 103 -1.13 -8.20 3.67
C TRP A 103 -1.11 -9.02 4.97
N LEU A 104 -0.58 -8.47 6.07
CA LEU A 104 -0.52 -9.15 7.38
C LEU A 104 -1.89 -9.62 7.88
N ALA A 105 -2.95 -8.84 7.63
CA ALA A 105 -4.32 -9.18 8.01
C ALA A 105 -4.90 -10.40 7.26
N THR A 106 -4.28 -10.79 6.15
CA THR A 106 -4.68 -11.94 5.33
C THR A 106 -3.82 -13.19 5.55
N GLN A 107 -2.81 -13.11 6.42
CA GLN A 107 -1.90 -14.22 6.74
C GLN A 107 -2.40 -15.08 7.90
#